data_AF-A0A7X7QRG5-F1
#
_entry.id   AF-A0A7X7QRG5-F1
#
_cell.length_a   1.000
_cell.length_b   1.000
_cell.length_c   1.000
_cell.angle_alpha   90.00
_cell.angle_beta   90.00
_cell.angle_gamma   90.00
#
_symmetry.space_group_name_H-M   'P 1'
#
loop_
_entity.id
_entity.type
_entity.pdbx_description
1 polymer ?
#
loop_
_entity_poly.entity_id
_entity_poly.type
_entity_poly.pdbx_seq_one_letter_code
_entity_poly.pdbx_strand_id
1 'polypeptide(L)'
;QPAKRFASAVFDFGDAQATAALDAIVEDAAARAAAFAATPSLTVATPAERNAARAAAVAAMTPALDALAAKADAAAAFGAFLDQFDNAALAALAADANAPVVATLSAAAEALRTGSFYGDTRADEMVQAVVAAAAAADPADRLVAVHHAAASAADHENKYPRFIAGKVFADMITAAAEAGAAAAKAAGATEAGVLAAMRATPAASDAITAGLLAKADRYDDTRSTDAIDAVLGAMAAAAFANRTHPAVEIMRLAEAAGRAELAERLAGCTIPATAPTLDYNAFMQSAAYQGAVAVAADAAAEAAIAERAGNALFTTASLQGAAKAAASQALRSAYVEAARARRTELPLTGTFAPGSGDPRLVAELEQPTDLGPAGLAGTLVLPAAHPTNPFRHRRHPDHTTGYDIRREIRLDFDDAPGGAVESAGYGVSRIAGTYREEILGLHKPLGPAPATAPIGLKTEGRFELNRISEIDVLNAR
;
A
#
# COMPACT_ATOMS: atom_id res chain seq x y z
N GLN A 1 15.80 -12.32 -2.75
CA GLN A 1 15.66 -10.87 -2.48
C GLN A 1 14.66 -10.71 -1.34
N PRO A 2 14.75 -9.70 -0.46
CA PRO A 2 13.62 -9.36 0.41
C PRO A 2 12.40 -9.12 -0.48
N ALA A 3 11.24 -9.66 -0.10
CA ALA A 3 10.04 -9.58 -0.93
C ALA A 3 9.61 -8.11 -1.08
N LYS A 4 9.83 -7.53 -2.26
CA LYS A 4 9.28 -6.22 -2.62
C LYS A 4 7.93 -6.49 -3.26
N ARG A 5 6.85 -6.26 -2.49
CA ARG A 5 5.42 -6.40 -2.85
C ARG A 5 5.16 -7.07 -4.22
N PHE A 6 4.85 -8.36 -4.20
CA PHE A 6 4.45 -9.07 -5.41
C PHE A 6 2.92 -9.20 -5.51
N ALA A 7 2.43 -8.86 -6.70
CA ALA A 7 1.18 -9.26 -7.33
C ALA A 7 -0.11 -8.45 -7.08
N SER A 8 -0.83 -8.26 -8.20
CA SER A 8 -2.23 -7.91 -8.22
C SER A 8 -3.11 -9.16 -8.14
N ALA A 9 -3.96 -9.23 -7.12
CA ALA A 9 -5.10 -10.14 -7.09
C ALA A 9 -6.31 -9.31 -6.65
N VAL A 10 -7.42 -9.42 -7.40
CA VAL A 10 -8.69 -8.83 -6.97
C VAL A 10 -9.27 -9.79 -5.94
N PHE A 11 -9.21 -9.39 -4.68
CA PHE A 11 -9.92 -10.07 -3.63
C PHE A 11 -11.36 -9.55 -3.58
N ASP A 12 -12.33 -10.44 -3.41
CA ASP A 12 -13.75 -10.09 -3.19
C ASP A 12 -13.98 -9.49 -1.78
N PHE A 13 -12.89 -9.34 -1.03
CA PHE A 13 -12.78 -8.65 0.25
C PHE A 13 -12.27 -7.24 -0.06
N GLY A 14 -13.14 -6.23 0.00
CA GLY A 14 -12.74 -4.82 -0.15
C GLY A 14 -11.66 -4.42 0.88
N ASP A 15 -11.17 -3.18 0.81
CA ASP A 15 -10.22 -2.66 1.80
C ASP A 15 -10.89 -2.59 3.18
N ALA A 16 -10.56 -3.57 4.03
CA ALA A 16 -11.15 -3.71 5.37
C ALA A 16 -10.98 -2.46 6.23
N GLN A 17 -9.94 -1.65 5.97
CA GLN A 17 -9.72 -0.40 6.69
C GLN A 17 -10.82 0.64 6.41
N ALA A 18 -11.41 0.64 5.20
CA ALA A 18 -12.50 1.54 4.86
C ALA A 18 -13.74 1.28 5.73
N THR A 19 -14.09 0.01 5.92
CA THR A 19 -15.19 -0.38 6.82
C THR A 19 -14.83 -0.20 8.29
N ALA A 20 -13.58 -0.47 8.68
CA ALA A 20 -13.12 -0.28 10.06
C ALA A 20 -13.19 1.21 10.50
N ALA A 21 -12.92 2.14 9.58
CA ALA A 21 -13.07 3.57 9.85
C ALA A 21 -14.53 3.95 10.18
N LEU A 22 -15.51 3.35 9.49
CA LEU A 22 -16.93 3.53 9.80
C LEU A 22 -17.30 2.85 11.12
N ASP A 23 -16.80 1.64 11.37
CA ASP A 23 -17.04 0.91 12.62
C ASP A 23 -16.56 1.73 13.82
N ALA A 24 -15.38 2.36 13.74
CA ALA A 24 -14.88 3.22 14.80
C ALA A 24 -15.80 4.42 15.10
N ILE A 25 -16.35 5.07 14.06
CA ILE A 25 -17.33 6.15 14.22
C ILE A 25 -18.60 5.62 14.90
N VAL A 26 -19.11 4.46 14.47
CA VAL A 26 -20.31 3.83 15.04
C VAL A 26 -20.11 3.49 16.52
N GLU A 27 -18.99 2.85 16.87
CA GLU A 27 -18.71 2.43 18.25
C GLU A 27 -18.55 3.64 19.19
N ASP A 28 -17.79 4.66 18.78
CA ASP A 28 -17.59 5.86 19.60
C ASP A 28 -18.89 6.69 19.72
N ALA A 29 -19.68 6.80 18.63
CA ALA A 29 -20.99 7.45 18.66
C ALA A 29 -21.95 6.72 19.60
N ALA A 30 -22.00 5.38 19.53
CA ALA A 30 -22.85 4.56 20.38
C ALA A 30 -22.46 4.67 21.87
N ALA A 31 -21.16 4.59 22.17
CA ALA A 31 -20.66 4.73 23.54
C ALA A 31 -20.98 6.11 24.13
N ARG A 32 -20.77 7.20 23.36
CA ARG A 32 -21.07 8.57 23.79
C ARG A 32 -22.57 8.83 23.93
N ALA A 33 -23.37 8.37 22.98
CA ALA A 33 -24.83 8.47 23.06
C ALA A 33 -25.37 7.75 24.30
N ALA A 34 -24.88 6.54 24.57
CA ALA A 34 -25.27 5.78 25.75
C ALA A 34 -24.85 6.48 27.05
N ALA A 35 -23.63 7.02 27.13
CA ALA A 35 -23.16 7.77 28.29
C ALA A 35 -24.01 9.03 28.53
N PHE A 36 -24.32 9.79 27.47
CA PHE A 36 -25.21 10.95 27.57
C PHE A 36 -26.60 10.54 28.06
N ALA A 37 -27.19 9.53 27.41
CA ALA A 37 -28.51 9.00 27.74
C ALA A 37 -28.57 8.30 29.10
N ALA A 38 -27.44 7.93 29.72
CA ALA A 38 -27.42 7.37 31.07
C ALA A 38 -27.51 8.45 32.16
N THR A 39 -27.31 9.72 31.83
CA THR A 39 -27.27 10.83 32.80
C THR A 39 -28.55 10.88 33.65
N PRO A 40 -28.48 10.80 35.00
CA PRO A 40 -29.69 10.72 35.83
C PRO A 40 -30.63 11.92 35.70
N SER A 41 -30.08 13.12 35.51
CA SER A 41 -30.86 14.37 35.37
C SER A 41 -31.50 14.57 33.99
N LEU A 42 -31.25 13.69 33.02
CA LEU A 42 -31.78 13.83 31.67
C LEU A 42 -33.30 13.57 31.64
N THR A 43 -34.07 14.58 31.24
CA THR A 43 -35.52 14.48 31.03
C THR A 43 -35.85 14.03 29.62
N VAL A 44 -36.75 13.06 29.49
CA VAL A 44 -37.15 12.45 28.20
C VAL A 44 -38.64 12.10 28.14
N ALA A 45 -39.46 12.69 29.02
CA ALA A 45 -40.86 12.33 29.19
C ALA A 45 -41.74 12.85 28.05
N THR A 46 -41.40 14.02 27.50
CA THR A 46 -42.16 14.64 26.40
C THR A 46 -41.40 14.57 25.06
N PRO A 47 -42.10 14.67 23.91
CA PRO A 47 -41.44 14.82 22.61
C PRO A 47 -40.48 16.02 22.55
N ALA A 48 -40.83 17.15 23.18
CA ALA A 48 -39.98 18.34 23.21
C ALA A 48 -38.68 18.10 23.99
N GLU A 49 -38.77 17.46 25.16
CA GLU A 49 -37.60 17.07 25.96
C GLU A 49 -36.71 16.09 25.21
N ARG A 50 -37.28 15.08 24.55
CA ARG A 50 -36.51 14.11 23.73
C ARG A 50 -35.77 14.79 22.57
N ASN A 51 -36.43 15.72 21.87
CA ASN A 51 -35.82 16.46 20.78
C ASN A 51 -34.67 17.36 21.28
N ALA A 52 -34.86 18.03 22.42
CA ALA A 52 -33.82 18.85 23.04
C ALA A 52 -32.63 18.00 23.52
N ALA A 53 -32.90 16.86 24.16
CA ALA A 53 -31.88 15.89 24.58
C ALA A 53 -31.08 15.37 23.38
N ARG A 54 -31.73 15.06 22.25
CA ARG A 54 -31.10 14.59 21.02
C ARG A 54 -30.16 15.63 20.45
N ALA A 55 -30.63 16.87 20.30
CA ALA A 55 -29.80 17.98 19.82
C ALA A 55 -28.58 18.21 20.71
N ALA A 56 -28.76 18.17 22.03
CA ALA A 56 -27.66 18.32 23.00
C ALA A 56 -26.65 17.15 22.95
N ALA A 57 -27.13 15.92 22.80
CA ALA A 57 -26.28 14.74 22.67
C ALA A 57 -25.42 14.81 21.41
N VAL A 58 -26.04 15.13 20.26
CA VAL A 58 -25.33 15.30 18.98
C VAL A 58 -24.25 16.37 19.12
N ALA A 59 -24.60 17.56 19.60
CA ALA A 59 -23.65 18.66 19.78
C ALA A 59 -22.48 18.29 20.71
N ALA A 60 -22.72 17.47 21.74
CA ALA A 60 -21.68 17.03 22.67
C ALA A 60 -20.71 15.99 22.08
N MET A 61 -21.17 15.11 21.18
CA MET A 61 -20.34 14.04 20.62
C MET A 61 -19.64 14.41 19.31
N THR A 62 -20.23 15.31 18.50
CA THR A 62 -19.70 15.67 17.17
C THR A 62 -18.22 16.06 17.18
N PRO A 63 -17.70 16.94 18.07
CA PRO A 63 -16.29 17.34 18.02
C PRO A 63 -15.30 16.16 18.18
N ALA A 64 -15.65 15.18 19.00
CA ALA A 64 -14.81 14.01 19.20
C ALA A 64 -14.90 13.03 18.02
N LEU A 65 -16.08 12.88 17.41
CA LEU A 65 -16.27 12.06 16.22
C LEU A 65 -15.61 12.67 14.98
N ASP A 66 -15.62 14.00 14.84
CA ASP A 66 -14.89 14.70 13.77
C ASP A 66 -13.37 14.48 13.92
N ALA A 67 -12.85 14.62 15.16
CA ALA A 67 -11.45 14.34 15.45
C ALA A 67 -11.07 12.86 15.20
N LEU A 68 -12.01 11.93 15.39
CA LEU A 68 -11.83 10.52 15.06
C LEU A 68 -11.82 10.32 13.53
N ALA A 69 -12.79 10.88 12.81
CA ALA A 69 -12.89 10.75 11.36
C ALA A 69 -11.67 11.35 10.64
N ALA A 70 -11.13 12.47 11.14
CA ALA A 70 -9.92 13.10 10.60
C ALA A 70 -8.69 12.17 10.62
N LYS A 71 -8.61 11.22 11.56
CA LYS A 71 -7.52 10.23 11.65
C LYS A 71 -7.55 9.20 10.52
N ALA A 72 -8.67 9.08 9.82
CA ALA A 72 -8.81 8.13 8.72
C ALA A 72 -8.29 8.70 7.39
N ASP A 73 -8.20 10.03 7.24
CA ASP A 73 -7.66 10.68 6.04
C ASP A 73 -6.12 10.75 6.07
N ALA A 74 -5.51 9.59 5.90
CA ALA A 74 -4.05 9.44 5.83
C ALA A 74 -3.43 10.18 4.63
N ALA A 75 -4.19 10.40 3.54
CA ALA A 75 -3.71 11.14 2.38
C ALA A 75 -3.51 12.63 2.69
N ALA A 76 -4.50 13.27 3.34
CA ALA A 76 -4.37 14.66 3.75
C ALA A 76 -3.24 14.85 4.78
N ALA A 77 -3.14 13.93 5.76
CA ALA A 77 -2.07 13.96 6.76
C ALA A 77 -0.68 13.84 6.11
N PHE A 78 -0.51 12.94 5.14
CA PHE A 78 0.76 12.79 4.43
C PHE A 78 1.06 14.01 3.54
N GLY A 79 0.06 14.61 2.90
CA GLY A 79 0.23 15.88 2.18
C GLY A 79 0.77 17.00 3.07
N ALA A 80 0.21 17.15 4.28
CA ALA A 80 0.68 18.12 5.27
C ALA A 80 2.09 17.80 5.81
N PHE A 81 2.47 16.53 5.84
CA PHE A 81 3.85 16.13 6.15
C PHE A 81 4.81 16.54 5.02
N LEU A 82 4.44 16.32 3.75
CA LEU A 82 5.23 16.76 2.61
C LEU A 82 5.44 18.29 2.60
N ASP A 83 4.48 19.07 3.14
CA ASP A 83 4.61 20.52 3.35
C ASP A 83 5.71 20.90 4.34
N GLN A 84 6.03 20.04 5.30
CA GLN A 84 7.16 20.22 6.21
C GLN A 84 8.48 19.74 5.60
N PHE A 85 8.40 18.82 4.64
CA PHE A 85 9.54 18.25 3.92
C PHE A 85 9.87 19.08 2.67
N ASP A 86 10.20 20.36 2.89
CA ASP A 86 10.45 21.35 1.83
C ASP A 86 11.93 21.44 1.39
N ASN A 87 12.23 22.35 0.47
CA ASN A 87 13.59 22.58 -0.03
C ASN A 87 14.56 23.04 1.07
N ALA A 88 14.10 23.74 2.11
CA ALA A 88 14.95 24.17 3.20
C ALA A 88 15.32 23.00 4.12
N ALA A 89 14.36 22.11 4.40
CA ALA A 89 14.60 20.86 5.11
C ALA A 89 15.60 19.97 4.35
N LEU A 90 15.43 19.83 3.03
CA LEU A 90 16.34 19.07 2.18
C LEU A 90 17.75 19.66 2.14
N ALA A 91 17.88 20.98 2.02
CA ALA A 91 19.19 21.63 2.06
C ALA A 91 19.91 21.41 3.40
N ALA A 92 19.18 21.44 4.51
CA ALA A 92 19.73 21.15 5.83
C ALA A 92 20.19 19.69 5.96
N LEU A 93 19.40 18.74 5.47
CA LEU A 93 19.74 17.31 5.41
C LEU A 93 20.96 17.02 4.53
N ALA A 94 21.07 17.69 3.38
CA ALA A 94 22.22 17.56 2.49
C ALA A 94 23.52 18.08 3.12
N ALA A 95 23.43 19.14 3.93
CA ALA A 95 24.56 19.70 4.66
C ALA A 95 25.00 18.81 5.83
N ASP A 96 24.05 18.30 6.60
CA ASP A 96 24.29 17.40 7.73
C ASP A 96 23.14 16.39 7.88
N ALA A 97 23.46 15.10 7.71
CA ALA A 97 22.50 14.00 7.86
C ALA A 97 21.99 13.84 9.31
N ASN A 98 22.61 14.51 10.29
CA ASN A 98 22.18 14.57 11.68
C ASN A 98 21.59 15.94 12.08
N ALA A 99 21.24 16.78 11.10
CA ALA A 99 20.68 18.09 11.36
C ALA A 99 19.43 18.00 12.27
N PRO A 100 19.16 18.99 13.14
CA PRO A 100 18.00 18.98 14.04
C PRO A 100 16.66 18.77 13.34
N VAL A 101 16.55 19.18 12.07
CA VAL A 101 15.37 18.96 11.22
C VAL A 101 15.01 17.48 11.08
N VAL A 102 16.00 16.57 11.12
CA VAL A 102 15.77 15.12 11.10
C VAL A 102 14.90 14.70 12.28
N ALA A 103 15.24 15.16 13.48
CA ALA A 103 14.47 14.82 14.69
C ALA A 103 13.05 15.38 14.63
N THR A 104 12.88 16.60 14.11
CA THR A 104 11.56 17.21 13.89
C THR A 104 10.72 16.40 12.90
N LEU A 105 11.30 16.02 11.76
CA LEU A 105 10.60 15.25 10.72
C LEU A 105 10.30 13.82 11.19
N SER A 106 11.22 13.14 11.88
CA SER A 106 10.97 11.82 12.47
C SER A 106 9.85 11.86 13.51
N ALA A 107 9.77 12.91 14.33
CA ALA A 107 8.67 13.05 15.29
C ALA A 107 7.32 13.29 14.60
N ALA A 108 7.30 14.10 13.53
CA ALA A 108 6.10 14.33 12.73
C ALA A 108 5.66 13.04 12.00
N ALA A 109 6.61 12.26 11.49
CA ALA A 109 6.36 10.98 10.83
C ALA A 109 5.77 9.94 11.81
N GLU A 110 6.36 9.80 12.99
CA GLU A 110 5.84 8.92 14.05
C GLU A 110 4.43 9.35 14.52
N ALA A 111 4.17 10.66 14.62
CA ALA A 111 2.84 11.19 14.94
C ALA A 111 1.81 10.84 13.86
N LEU A 112 2.21 10.87 12.58
CA LEU A 112 1.35 10.46 11.47
C LEU A 112 1.07 8.96 11.50
N ARG A 113 2.10 8.14 11.73
CA ARG A 113 1.97 6.68 11.82
C ARG A 113 1.06 6.26 12.98
N THR A 114 1.27 6.82 14.17
CA THR A 114 0.49 6.48 15.37
C THR A 114 -0.87 7.16 15.43
N GLY A 115 -1.03 8.29 14.75
CA GLY A 115 -2.29 9.03 14.66
C GLY A 115 -3.24 8.51 13.58
N SER A 116 -2.73 7.80 12.57
CA SER A 116 -3.50 7.27 11.44
C SER A 116 -4.18 5.93 11.77
N PHE A 117 -5.43 5.76 11.34
CA PHE A 117 -6.10 4.45 11.36
C PHE A 117 -5.36 3.39 10.56
N TYR A 118 -4.66 3.81 9.51
CA TYR A 118 -3.98 2.92 8.58
C TYR A 118 -2.58 2.51 9.08
N GLY A 119 -2.03 3.20 10.10
CA GLY A 119 -0.64 3.02 10.50
C GLY A 119 0.33 3.41 9.37
N ASP A 120 0.06 4.54 8.72
CA ASP A 120 0.76 4.97 7.50
C ASP A 120 2.26 5.23 7.77
N THR A 121 3.14 4.44 7.14
CA THR A 121 4.59 4.50 7.33
C THR A 121 5.31 5.34 6.29
N ARG A 122 4.60 5.92 5.31
CA ARG A 122 5.23 6.66 4.20
C ARG A 122 6.17 7.77 4.68
N ALA A 123 5.76 8.51 5.70
CA ALA A 123 6.56 9.59 6.26
C ALA A 123 7.85 9.08 6.91
N ASP A 124 7.79 7.98 7.68
CA ASP A 124 8.96 7.41 8.35
C ASP A 124 9.96 6.87 7.32
N GLU A 125 9.46 6.13 6.33
CA GLU A 125 10.28 5.56 5.26
C GLU A 125 10.92 6.64 4.39
N MET A 126 10.21 7.75 4.14
CA MET A 126 10.75 8.92 3.46
C MET A 126 11.93 9.53 4.23
N VAL A 127 11.77 9.77 5.54
CA VAL A 127 12.85 10.33 6.37
C VAL A 127 14.07 9.41 6.34
N GLN A 128 13.86 8.10 6.53
CA GLN A 128 14.94 7.11 6.52
C GLN A 128 15.65 7.04 5.16
N ALA A 129 14.91 7.04 4.05
CA ALA A 129 15.46 7.00 2.71
C ALA A 129 16.30 8.25 2.40
N VAL A 130 15.81 9.43 2.78
CA VAL A 130 16.52 10.70 2.55
C VAL A 130 17.78 10.79 3.40
N VAL A 131 17.74 10.39 4.67
CA VAL A 131 18.92 10.36 5.55
C VAL A 131 19.95 9.37 5.01
N ALA A 132 19.52 8.18 4.57
CA ALA A 132 20.41 7.19 3.97
C ALA A 132 21.06 7.72 2.68
N ALA A 133 20.30 8.41 1.82
CA ALA A 133 20.82 9.03 0.61
C ALA A 133 21.86 10.12 0.92
N ALA A 134 21.58 10.99 1.90
CA ALA A 134 22.53 12.02 2.34
C ALA A 134 23.84 11.42 2.87
N ALA A 135 23.75 10.31 3.61
CA ALA A 135 24.92 9.65 4.20
C ALA A 135 25.75 8.87 3.17
N ALA A 136 25.11 8.29 2.14
CA ALA A 136 25.77 7.48 1.12
C ALA A 136 26.39 8.32 -0.01
N ALA A 137 25.85 9.51 -0.30
CA ALA A 137 26.31 10.33 -1.39
C ALA A 137 27.58 11.15 -1.07
N ASP A 138 28.42 11.33 -2.09
CA ASP A 138 29.56 12.23 -2.04
C ASP A 138 29.10 13.67 -1.77
N PRO A 139 29.88 14.50 -1.04
CA PRO A 139 29.45 15.84 -0.63
C PRO A 139 28.93 16.74 -1.75
N ALA A 140 29.47 16.59 -2.97
CA ALA A 140 29.04 17.37 -4.13
C ALA A 140 27.65 16.97 -4.66
N ASP A 141 27.25 15.71 -4.47
CA ASP A 141 26.03 15.12 -5.03
C ASP A 141 24.92 14.93 -4.00
N ARG A 142 25.20 15.20 -2.71
CA ARG A 142 24.24 15.01 -1.61
C ARG A 142 22.91 15.70 -1.84
N LEU A 143 22.92 16.94 -2.34
CA LEU A 143 21.69 17.68 -2.58
C LEU A 143 20.80 16.96 -3.62
N VAL A 144 21.40 16.50 -4.72
CA VAL A 144 20.70 15.73 -5.75
C VAL A 144 20.17 14.42 -5.17
N ALA A 145 20.99 13.71 -4.40
CA ALA A 145 20.62 12.43 -3.78
C ALA A 145 19.42 12.56 -2.82
N VAL A 146 19.38 13.61 -1.97
CA VAL A 146 18.25 13.83 -1.07
C VAL A 146 16.98 14.22 -1.81
N HIS A 147 17.09 15.02 -2.88
CA HIS A 147 15.95 15.36 -3.74
C HIS A 147 15.39 14.12 -4.45
N HIS A 148 16.25 13.24 -4.97
CA HIS A 148 15.84 11.98 -5.58
C HIS A 148 15.12 11.05 -4.60
N ALA A 149 15.66 10.91 -3.39
CA ALA A 149 15.04 10.09 -2.34
C ALA A 149 13.67 10.65 -1.92
N ALA A 150 13.56 11.97 -1.73
CA ALA A 150 12.30 12.63 -1.40
C ALA A 150 11.28 12.52 -2.54
N ALA A 151 11.70 12.74 -3.79
CA ALA A 151 10.87 12.56 -4.98
C ALA A 151 10.36 11.12 -5.11
N SER A 152 11.19 10.13 -4.78
CA SER A 152 10.77 8.74 -4.79
C SER A 152 9.70 8.42 -3.76
N ALA A 153 9.79 9.00 -2.56
CA ALA A 153 8.80 8.77 -1.53
C ALA A 153 7.47 9.53 -1.79
N ALA A 154 7.53 10.65 -2.50
CA ALA A 154 6.35 11.47 -2.83
C ALA A 154 5.62 11.04 -4.12
N ASP A 155 6.24 10.21 -4.96
CA ASP A 155 5.67 9.70 -6.22
C ASP A 155 4.62 8.60 -6.00
N HIS A 156 3.53 8.94 -5.31
CA HIS A 156 2.38 8.08 -5.00
C HIS A 156 1.52 7.67 -6.22
N GLU A 157 1.87 8.12 -7.41
CA GLU A 157 1.27 7.66 -8.67
C GLU A 157 2.24 6.74 -9.45
N ASN A 158 3.47 6.61 -8.96
CA ASN A 158 4.57 5.87 -9.57
C ASN A 158 4.85 6.31 -10.99
N LYS A 159 4.78 7.60 -11.24
CA LYS A 159 5.02 8.13 -12.56
C LYS A 159 6.43 7.76 -13.03
N TYR A 160 7.43 7.87 -12.15
CA TYR A 160 8.80 7.51 -12.47
C TYR A 160 8.99 6.00 -12.71
N PRO A 161 8.62 5.08 -11.79
CA PRO A 161 8.72 3.64 -12.04
C PRO A 161 7.95 3.19 -13.28
N ARG A 162 6.75 3.74 -13.52
CA ARG A 162 5.94 3.42 -14.72
C ARG A 162 6.56 3.95 -16.00
N PHE A 163 7.24 5.10 -15.94
CA PHE A 163 7.98 5.65 -17.07
C PHE A 163 9.15 4.74 -17.44
N ILE A 164 10.04 4.43 -16.50
CA ILE A 164 11.25 3.65 -16.79
C ILE A 164 10.95 2.19 -17.16
N ALA A 165 9.85 1.62 -16.65
CA ALA A 165 9.34 0.31 -17.04
C ALA A 165 8.42 0.34 -18.27
N GLY A 166 8.12 1.54 -18.78
CA GLY A 166 7.09 1.77 -19.78
C GLY A 166 7.55 1.53 -21.22
N LYS A 167 6.58 1.40 -22.13
CA LYS A 167 6.82 1.18 -23.56
C LYS A 167 7.75 2.26 -24.16
N VAL A 168 7.54 3.53 -23.82
CA VAL A 168 8.31 4.64 -24.38
C VAL A 168 9.81 4.49 -24.06
N PHE A 169 10.14 4.07 -22.84
CA PHE A 169 11.54 3.83 -22.45
C PHE A 169 12.12 2.59 -23.14
N ALA A 170 11.33 1.53 -23.29
CA ALA A 170 11.74 0.33 -24.03
C ALA A 170 11.99 0.62 -25.52
N ASP A 171 11.11 1.41 -26.16
CA ASP A 171 11.26 1.83 -27.55
C ASP A 171 12.52 2.68 -27.74
N MET A 172 12.85 3.54 -26.76
CA MET A 172 14.10 4.30 -26.75
C MET A 172 15.30 3.35 -26.77
N ILE A 173 15.35 2.32 -25.92
CA ILE A 173 16.45 1.35 -25.88
C ILE A 173 16.60 0.66 -27.25
N THR A 174 15.50 0.18 -27.84
CA THR A 174 15.56 -0.52 -29.13
C THR A 174 16.04 0.42 -30.26
N ALA A 175 15.47 1.62 -30.37
CA ALA A 175 15.83 2.58 -31.42
C ALA A 175 17.26 3.12 -31.24
N ALA A 176 17.68 3.40 -30.01
CA ALA A 176 19.04 3.84 -29.72
C ALA A 176 20.07 2.74 -30.00
N ALA A 177 19.76 1.45 -29.74
CA ALA A 177 20.67 0.36 -30.06
C ALA A 177 20.96 0.27 -31.56
N GLU A 178 19.92 0.43 -32.41
CA GLU A 178 20.06 0.45 -33.86
C GLU A 178 20.90 1.65 -34.33
N ALA A 179 20.56 2.86 -33.89
CA ALA A 179 21.29 4.08 -34.23
C ALA A 179 22.75 4.03 -33.75
N GLY A 180 22.98 3.48 -32.55
CA GLY A 180 24.29 3.30 -31.97
C GLY A 180 25.16 2.30 -32.73
N ALA A 181 24.58 1.18 -33.17
CA ALA A 181 25.29 0.20 -33.99
C ALA A 181 25.72 0.80 -35.33
N ALA A 182 24.85 1.57 -35.98
CA ALA A 182 25.19 2.28 -37.21
C ALA A 182 26.31 3.31 -36.99
N ALA A 183 26.22 4.12 -35.94
CA ALA A 183 27.23 5.12 -35.60
C ALA A 183 28.58 4.50 -35.22
N ALA A 184 28.59 3.38 -34.50
CA ALA A 184 29.81 2.69 -34.09
C ALA A 184 30.60 2.11 -35.27
N LYS A 185 29.91 1.78 -36.39
CA LYS A 185 30.55 1.29 -37.63
C LYS A 185 31.07 2.40 -38.53
N ALA A 186 30.74 3.67 -38.26
CA ALA A 186 31.21 4.79 -39.06
C ALA A 186 32.73 4.95 -38.97
N ALA A 187 33.36 5.37 -40.07
CA ALA A 187 34.79 5.67 -40.07
C ALA A 187 35.08 6.85 -39.12
N GLY A 188 36.01 6.67 -38.20
CA GLY A 188 36.34 7.68 -37.19
C GLY A 188 35.31 7.80 -36.06
N ALA A 189 34.46 6.79 -35.85
CA ALA A 189 33.51 6.76 -34.74
C ALA A 189 34.21 7.02 -33.39
N THR A 190 33.54 7.79 -32.53
CA THR A 190 33.91 8.02 -31.14
C THR A 190 32.73 7.63 -30.27
N GLU A 191 32.97 7.26 -29.01
CA GLU A 191 31.91 6.93 -28.06
C GLU A 191 30.92 8.11 -27.89
N ALA A 192 31.42 9.34 -27.78
CA ALA A 192 30.59 10.53 -27.74
C ALA A 192 29.74 10.73 -29.00
N GLY A 193 30.29 10.41 -30.18
CA GLY A 193 29.55 10.43 -31.45
C GLY A 193 28.45 9.37 -31.51
N VAL A 194 28.71 8.17 -30.96
CA VAL A 194 27.72 7.11 -30.82
C VAL A 194 26.58 7.56 -29.89
N LEU A 195 26.91 8.11 -28.72
CA LEU A 195 25.92 8.64 -27.78
C LEU A 195 25.07 9.76 -28.40
N ALA A 196 25.69 10.68 -29.15
CA ALA A 196 24.97 11.74 -29.84
C ALA A 196 23.98 11.19 -30.88
N ALA A 197 24.37 10.16 -31.63
CA ALA A 197 23.49 9.49 -32.58
C ALA A 197 22.29 8.80 -31.88
N MET A 198 22.52 8.15 -30.74
CA MET A 198 21.47 7.55 -29.93
C MET A 198 20.46 8.59 -29.42
N ARG A 199 20.95 9.72 -28.89
CA ARG A 199 20.11 10.83 -28.39
C ARG A 199 19.30 11.53 -29.49
N ALA A 200 19.79 11.50 -30.73
CA ALA A 200 19.10 12.11 -31.87
C ALA A 200 17.91 11.28 -32.39
N THR A 201 17.66 10.09 -31.84
CA THR A 201 16.51 9.28 -32.26
C THR A 201 15.18 9.92 -31.81
N PRO A 202 14.10 9.82 -32.61
CA PRO A 202 12.78 10.27 -32.17
C PRO A 202 12.32 9.61 -30.87
N ALA A 203 12.60 8.32 -30.69
CA ALA A 203 12.25 7.59 -29.48
C ALA A 203 12.98 8.12 -28.23
N ALA A 204 14.23 8.58 -28.35
CA ALA A 204 14.92 9.26 -27.25
C ALA A 204 14.27 10.61 -26.91
N SER A 205 13.83 11.38 -27.92
CA SER A 205 13.07 12.63 -27.70
C SER A 205 11.72 12.38 -27.03
N ASP A 206 11.01 11.32 -27.43
CA ASP A 206 9.73 10.92 -26.81
C ASP A 206 9.95 10.48 -25.36
N ALA A 207 11.00 9.71 -25.09
CA ALA A 207 11.37 9.31 -23.73
C ALA A 207 11.74 10.51 -22.85
N ILE A 208 12.48 11.49 -23.36
CA ILE A 208 12.76 12.72 -22.61
C ILE A 208 11.46 13.45 -22.26
N THR A 209 10.55 13.60 -23.22
CA THR A 209 9.26 14.26 -23.00
C THR A 209 8.41 13.52 -21.95
N ALA A 210 8.31 12.20 -22.06
CA ALA A 210 7.60 11.37 -21.09
C ALA A 210 8.28 11.41 -19.70
N GLY A 211 9.60 11.44 -19.65
CA GLY A 211 10.38 11.53 -18.42
C GLY A 211 10.17 12.85 -17.67
N LEU A 212 10.01 13.96 -18.40
CA LEU A 212 9.66 15.26 -17.81
C LEU A 212 8.26 15.25 -17.19
N LEU A 213 7.30 14.53 -17.78
CA LEU A 213 5.96 14.35 -17.21
C LEU A 213 5.92 13.40 -16.01
N ALA A 214 6.99 12.62 -15.80
CA ALA A 214 7.11 11.65 -14.73
C ALA A 214 7.74 12.22 -13.44
N LYS A 215 8.09 13.51 -13.42
CA LYS A 215 8.73 14.16 -12.28
C LYS A 215 7.77 14.34 -11.10
N ALA A 216 8.31 14.24 -9.89
CA ALA A 216 7.66 14.76 -8.70
C ALA A 216 7.87 16.28 -8.61
N ASP A 217 6.89 17.08 -9.04
CA ASP A 217 6.98 18.55 -9.15
C ASP A 217 7.36 19.28 -7.85
N ARG A 218 7.21 18.62 -6.70
CA ARG A 218 7.54 19.15 -5.38
C ARG A 218 9.05 19.28 -5.13
N TYR A 219 9.86 18.55 -5.88
CA TYR A 219 11.30 18.43 -5.67
C TYR A 219 12.05 18.65 -6.99
N ASP A 220 13.35 18.93 -6.89
CA ASP A 220 14.27 18.95 -8.04
C ASP A 220 14.53 17.51 -8.53
N ASP A 221 13.50 16.89 -9.10
CA ASP A 221 13.52 15.51 -9.57
C ASP A 221 14.13 15.42 -10.97
N THR A 222 15.36 14.94 -11.04
CA THR A 222 16.08 14.63 -12.29
C THR A 222 16.18 13.14 -12.58
N ARG A 223 15.54 12.28 -11.78
CA ARG A 223 15.70 10.81 -11.88
C ARG A 223 15.40 10.28 -13.29
N SER A 224 14.33 10.76 -13.92
CA SER A 224 13.95 10.38 -15.29
C SER A 224 15.05 10.70 -16.31
N THR A 225 15.59 11.92 -16.26
CA THR A 225 16.64 12.36 -17.19
C THR A 225 17.97 11.65 -16.91
N ASP A 226 18.30 11.45 -15.63
CA ASP A 226 19.53 10.77 -15.22
C ASP A 226 19.49 9.28 -15.60
N ALA A 227 18.31 8.65 -15.53
CA ALA A 227 18.10 7.28 -16.00
C ALA A 227 18.27 7.16 -17.52
N ILE A 228 17.70 8.09 -18.30
CA ILE A 228 17.88 8.12 -19.76
C ILE A 228 19.37 8.26 -20.09
N ASP A 229 20.05 9.20 -19.45
CA ASP A 229 21.45 9.51 -19.73
C ASP A 229 22.38 8.35 -19.38
N ALA A 230 22.16 7.70 -18.25
CA ALA A 230 22.96 6.54 -17.86
C ALA A 230 22.71 5.33 -18.76
N VAL A 231 21.46 5.03 -19.09
CA VAL A 231 21.12 3.92 -19.99
C VAL A 231 21.74 4.14 -21.37
N LEU A 232 21.54 5.32 -21.97
CA LEU A 232 22.14 5.65 -23.26
C LEU A 232 23.68 5.67 -23.20
N GLY A 233 24.26 6.11 -22.08
CA GLY A 233 25.70 6.06 -21.83
C GLY A 233 26.25 4.62 -21.82
N ALA A 234 25.63 3.73 -21.05
CA ALA A 234 26.00 2.32 -20.99
C ALA A 234 25.87 1.63 -22.35
N MET A 235 24.80 1.93 -23.09
CA MET A 235 24.59 1.45 -24.45
C MET A 235 25.68 1.95 -25.41
N ALA A 236 26.02 3.25 -25.36
CA ALA A 236 27.03 3.84 -26.22
C ALA A 236 28.43 3.25 -25.96
N ALA A 237 28.79 3.08 -24.68
CA ALA A 237 30.03 2.43 -24.27
C ALA A 237 30.10 0.99 -24.79
N ALA A 238 29.03 0.20 -24.61
CA ALA A 238 28.95 -1.16 -25.12
C ALA A 238 29.04 -1.22 -26.65
N ALA A 239 28.31 -0.34 -27.36
CA ALA A 239 28.34 -0.29 -28.81
C ALA A 239 29.74 0.07 -29.35
N PHE A 240 30.39 1.06 -28.73
CA PHE A 240 31.72 1.52 -29.12
C PHE A 240 32.82 0.49 -28.82
N ALA A 241 32.76 -0.18 -27.66
CA ALA A 241 33.68 -1.24 -27.28
C ALA A 241 33.63 -2.42 -28.27
N ASN A 242 32.45 -2.71 -28.83
CA ASN A 242 32.21 -3.84 -29.72
C ASN A 242 32.18 -3.47 -31.22
N ARG A 243 32.66 -2.28 -31.60
CA ARG A 243 32.58 -1.73 -32.98
C ARG A 243 33.18 -2.61 -34.10
N THR A 244 34.02 -3.57 -33.75
CA THR A 244 34.62 -4.53 -34.70
C THR A 244 33.64 -5.64 -35.10
N HIS A 245 32.58 -5.88 -34.33
CA HIS A 245 31.57 -6.89 -34.61
C HIS A 245 30.63 -6.49 -35.77
N PRO A 246 29.82 -7.45 -36.29
CA PRO A 246 28.71 -7.14 -37.18
C PRO A 246 27.69 -6.22 -36.49
N ALA A 247 27.02 -5.34 -37.26
CA ALA A 247 26.07 -4.36 -36.71
C ALA A 247 24.95 -4.99 -35.87
N VAL A 248 24.46 -6.17 -36.28
CA VAL A 248 23.43 -6.93 -35.55
C VAL A 248 23.92 -7.34 -34.15
N GLU A 249 25.20 -7.71 -34.01
CA GLU A 249 25.77 -8.11 -32.72
C GLU A 249 26.06 -6.88 -31.84
N ILE A 250 26.51 -5.78 -32.44
CA ILE A 250 26.68 -4.50 -31.72
C ILE A 250 25.34 -4.04 -31.14
N MET A 251 24.28 -4.09 -31.94
CA MET A 251 22.92 -3.74 -31.52
C MET A 251 22.46 -4.60 -30.34
N ARG A 252 22.62 -5.94 -30.44
CA ARG A 252 22.25 -6.88 -29.38
C ARG A 252 23.01 -6.60 -28.07
N LEU A 253 24.32 -6.34 -28.14
CA LEU A 253 25.15 -6.06 -26.97
C LEU A 253 24.84 -4.69 -26.36
N ALA A 254 24.58 -3.67 -27.18
CA ALA A 254 24.14 -2.37 -26.72
C ALA A 254 22.79 -2.47 -25.99
N GLU A 255 21.81 -3.14 -26.58
CA GLU A 255 20.50 -3.37 -25.95
C GLU A 255 20.63 -4.12 -24.62
N ALA A 256 21.46 -5.17 -24.56
CA ALA A 256 21.71 -5.91 -23.33
C ALA A 256 22.32 -5.02 -22.22
N ALA A 257 23.28 -4.16 -22.58
CA ALA A 257 23.87 -3.20 -21.64
C ALA A 257 22.84 -2.18 -21.13
N GLY A 258 22.00 -1.64 -22.02
CA GLY A 258 20.94 -0.72 -21.62
C GLY A 258 19.90 -1.36 -20.70
N ARG A 259 19.54 -2.63 -20.95
CA ARG A 259 18.62 -3.39 -20.08
C ARG A 259 19.25 -3.72 -18.72
N ALA A 260 20.54 -4.03 -18.68
CA ALA A 260 21.27 -4.27 -17.43
C ALA A 260 21.31 -2.99 -16.57
N GLU A 261 21.69 -1.85 -17.14
CA GLU A 261 21.67 -0.55 -16.46
C GLU A 261 20.27 -0.17 -15.96
N LEU A 262 19.23 -0.41 -16.78
CA LEU A 262 17.85 -0.18 -16.37
C LEU A 262 17.43 -1.05 -15.18
N ALA A 263 17.84 -2.32 -15.15
CA ALA A 263 17.54 -3.24 -14.06
C ALA A 263 18.15 -2.78 -12.73
N GLU A 264 19.38 -2.26 -12.74
CA GLU A 264 20.01 -1.69 -11.54
C GLU A 264 19.24 -0.47 -11.00
N ARG A 265 18.71 0.38 -11.89
CA ARG A 265 17.92 1.57 -11.50
C ARG A 265 16.55 1.23 -10.93
N LEU A 266 15.91 0.17 -11.42
CA LEU A 266 14.64 -0.32 -10.90
C LEU A 266 14.76 -0.85 -9.46
N ALA A 267 15.90 -1.43 -9.09
CA ALA A 267 16.13 -1.98 -7.76
C ALA A 267 16.04 -0.93 -6.63
N GLY A 268 16.16 0.37 -6.95
CA GLY A 268 16.07 1.49 -6.00
C GLY A 268 14.66 1.95 -5.63
N CYS A 269 13.60 1.45 -6.27
CA CYS A 269 12.23 1.87 -5.95
C CYS A 269 11.76 1.24 -4.63
N THR A 270 11.74 2.03 -3.56
CA THR A 270 11.19 1.64 -2.26
C THR A 270 9.67 1.75 -2.30
N ILE A 271 8.95 0.73 -1.79
CA ILE A 271 7.49 0.78 -1.70
C ILE A 271 7.10 0.79 -0.22
N PRO A 272 6.21 1.72 0.20
CA PRO A 272 5.75 1.80 1.58
C PRO A 272 5.29 0.45 2.14
N ALA A 273 5.67 0.09 3.37
CA ALA A 273 5.19 -1.12 4.02
C ALA A 273 3.67 -1.03 4.26
N THR A 274 3.20 0.09 4.81
CA THR A 274 1.79 0.35 5.09
C THR A 274 1.40 1.73 4.54
N ALA A 275 0.58 1.74 3.48
CA ALA A 275 0.01 2.96 2.89
C ALA A 275 -1.43 2.71 2.43
N PRO A 276 -2.33 3.70 2.54
CA PRO A 276 -3.71 3.59 2.12
C PRO A 276 -3.84 3.27 0.63
N THR A 277 -4.81 2.44 0.26
CA THR A 277 -5.13 2.21 -1.16
C THR A 277 -5.72 3.47 -1.81
N LEU A 278 -5.61 3.59 -3.14
CA LEU A 278 -6.27 4.68 -3.88
C LEU A 278 -7.78 4.68 -3.67
N ASP A 279 -8.39 3.50 -3.67
CA ASP A 279 -9.83 3.33 -3.45
C ASP A 279 -10.23 3.67 -2.01
N TYR A 280 -9.38 3.38 -1.02
CA TYR A 280 -9.58 3.86 0.36
C TYR A 280 -9.55 5.38 0.42
N ASN A 281 -8.55 6.03 -0.17
CA ASN A 281 -8.45 7.48 -0.19
C ASN A 281 -9.66 8.12 -0.91
N ALA A 282 -10.09 7.54 -2.03
CA ALA A 282 -11.27 7.99 -2.75
C ALA A 282 -12.54 7.85 -1.90
N PHE A 283 -12.67 6.77 -1.11
CA PHE A 283 -13.77 6.61 -0.17
C PHE A 283 -13.72 7.62 0.98
N MET A 284 -12.55 7.86 1.59
CA MET A 284 -12.40 8.88 2.64
C MET A 284 -12.81 10.28 2.16
N GLN A 285 -12.55 10.59 0.90
CA GLN A 285 -12.92 11.87 0.28
C GLN A 285 -14.38 11.91 -0.22
N SER A 286 -15.10 10.79 -0.16
CA SER A 286 -16.46 10.72 -0.70
C SER A 286 -17.47 11.37 0.22
N ALA A 287 -18.59 11.85 -0.36
CA ALA A 287 -19.68 12.42 0.41
C ALA A 287 -20.28 11.42 1.43
N ALA A 288 -20.19 10.11 1.16
CA ALA A 288 -20.68 9.09 2.07
C ALA A 288 -19.87 9.02 3.36
N TYR A 289 -18.53 9.11 3.27
CA TYR A 289 -17.67 9.15 4.45
C TYR A 289 -17.71 10.52 5.15
N GLN A 290 -17.62 11.61 4.38
CA GLN A 290 -17.64 12.98 4.92
C GLN A 290 -18.95 13.31 5.67
N GLY A 291 -20.07 12.68 5.30
CA GLY A 291 -21.35 12.79 6.02
C GLY A 291 -21.53 11.80 7.18
N ALA A 292 -20.63 10.84 7.37
CA ALA A 292 -20.84 9.70 8.26
C ALA A 292 -20.96 10.11 9.73
N VAL A 293 -20.14 11.07 10.19
CA VAL A 293 -20.16 11.56 11.58
C VAL A 293 -21.54 12.10 11.94
N ALA A 294 -22.08 13.01 11.12
CA ALA A 294 -23.38 13.62 11.36
C ALA A 294 -24.50 12.58 11.38
N VAL A 295 -24.51 11.66 10.42
CA VAL A 295 -25.51 10.59 10.32
C VAL A 295 -25.43 9.62 11.51
N ALA A 296 -24.24 9.21 11.91
CA ALA A 296 -24.04 8.29 13.03
C ALA A 296 -24.42 8.93 14.37
N ALA A 297 -23.95 10.16 14.63
CA ALA A 297 -24.24 10.88 15.86
C ALA A 297 -25.76 11.07 16.06
N ASP A 298 -26.44 11.50 15.00
CA ASP A 298 -27.88 11.75 15.00
C ASP A 298 -28.68 10.47 15.28
N ALA A 299 -28.38 9.39 14.55
CA ALA A 299 -29.05 8.11 14.71
C ALA A 299 -28.75 7.45 16.08
N ALA A 300 -27.50 7.51 16.54
CA ALA A 300 -27.09 6.97 17.85
C ALA A 300 -27.79 7.70 18.99
N ALA A 301 -27.80 9.03 18.95
CA ALA A 301 -28.46 9.87 19.96
C ALA A 301 -29.97 9.60 20.00
N GLU A 302 -30.63 9.56 18.84
CA GLU A 302 -32.06 9.30 18.75
C GLU A 302 -32.44 7.96 19.38
N ALA A 303 -31.72 6.89 19.01
CA ALA A 303 -32.00 5.54 19.50
C ALA A 303 -31.69 5.38 21.00
N ALA A 304 -30.59 5.94 21.51
CA ALA A 304 -30.28 5.91 22.94
C ALA A 304 -31.35 6.63 23.77
N ILE A 305 -31.83 7.78 23.29
CA ILE A 305 -32.88 8.55 23.97
C ILE A 305 -34.24 7.85 23.90
N ALA A 306 -34.56 7.24 22.75
CA ALA A 306 -35.76 6.44 22.59
C ALA A 306 -35.75 5.21 23.52
N GLU A 307 -34.62 4.52 23.63
CA GLU A 307 -34.42 3.39 24.55
C GLU A 307 -34.60 3.84 26.01
N ARG A 308 -33.96 4.95 26.42
CA ARG A 308 -34.14 5.50 27.78
C ARG A 308 -35.61 5.83 28.07
N ALA A 309 -36.33 6.42 27.11
CA ALA A 309 -37.72 6.82 27.29
C ALA A 309 -38.69 5.64 27.29
N GLY A 310 -38.41 4.59 26.51
CA GLY A 310 -39.29 3.45 26.30
C GLY A 310 -39.02 2.26 27.23
N ASN A 311 -37.82 2.13 27.78
CA ASN A 311 -37.41 1.00 28.62
C ASN A 311 -37.20 1.45 30.07
N ALA A 312 -38.15 1.14 30.95
CA ALA A 312 -38.06 1.47 32.38
C ALA A 312 -36.91 0.77 33.12
N LEU A 313 -36.34 -0.29 32.54
CA LEU A 313 -35.23 -1.07 33.08
C LEU A 313 -33.97 -0.93 32.21
N PHE A 314 -33.81 0.21 31.52
CA PHE A 314 -32.65 0.43 30.67
C PHE A 314 -31.34 0.20 31.44
N THR A 315 -30.34 -0.30 30.73
CA THR A 315 -28.97 -0.44 31.22
C THR A 315 -28.04 0.30 30.26
N THR A 316 -26.82 0.62 30.68
CA THR A 316 -25.83 1.19 29.75
C THR A 316 -25.63 0.30 28.52
N ALA A 317 -25.69 -1.03 28.69
CA ALA A 317 -25.56 -2.00 27.60
C ALA A 317 -26.76 -1.95 26.64
N SER A 318 -27.99 -1.79 27.14
CA SER A 318 -29.17 -1.67 26.26
C SER A 318 -29.16 -0.35 25.48
N LEU A 319 -28.78 0.76 26.14
CA LEU A 319 -28.61 2.05 25.49
C LEU A 319 -27.55 2.01 24.39
N GLN A 320 -26.37 1.44 24.68
CA GLN A 320 -25.29 1.31 23.70
C GLN A 320 -25.67 0.37 22.55
N GLY A 321 -26.35 -0.75 22.85
CA GLY A 321 -26.85 -1.67 21.83
C GLY A 321 -27.84 -1.02 20.87
N ALA A 322 -28.81 -0.25 21.40
CA ALA A 322 -29.77 0.50 20.60
C ALA A 322 -29.08 1.57 19.74
N ALA A 323 -28.17 2.35 20.33
CA ALA A 323 -27.41 3.39 19.64
C ALA A 323 -26.56 2.82 18.50
N LYS A 324 -25.82 1.74 18.76
CA LYS A 324 -24.97 1.05 17.78
C LYS A 324 -25.79 0.51 16.61
N ALA A 325 -26.89 -0.20 16.90
CA ALA A 325 -27.75 -0.75 15.86
C ALA A 325 -28.32 0.33 14.93
N ALA A 326 -28.77 1.46 15.50
CA ALA A 326 -29.29 2.58 14.73
C ALA A 326 -28.23 3.26 13.88
N ALA A 327 -27.04 3.53 14.44
CA ALA A 327 -25.93 4.14 13.71
C ALA A 327 -25.45 3.24 12.55
N SER A 328 -25.24 1.95 12.79
CA SER A 328 -24.86 1.00 11.72
C SER A 328 -25.91 0.92 10.62
N GLN A 329 -27.20 0.95 10.98
CA GLN A 329 -28.29 0.91 10.01
C GLN A 329 -28.38 2.21 9.20
N ALA A 330 -28.17 3.37 9.84
CA ALA A 330 -28.15 4.66 9.17
C ALA A 330 -26.98 4.80 8.19
N LEU A 331 -25.80 4.25 8.54
CA LEU A 331 -24.61 4.24 7.69
C LEU A 331 -24.58 3.10 6.66
N ARG A 332 -25.68 2.36 6.46
CA ARG A 332 -25.69 1.18 5.59
C ARG A 332 -25.24 1.47 4.15
N SER A 333 -25.58 2.63 3.59
CA SER A 333 -25.11 3.04 2.26
C SER A 333 -23.61 3.31 2.25
N ALA A 334 -23.09 3.99 3.27
CA ALA A 334 -21.65 4.23 3.43
C ALA A 334 -20.87 2.92 3.56
N TYR A 335 -21.38 1.93 4.30
CA TYR A 335 -20.77 0.60 4.36
C TYR A 335 -20.76 -0.13 3.01
N VAL A 336 -21.80 0.04 2.18
CA VAL A 336 -21.82 -0.54 0.82
C VAL A 336 -20.79 0.13 -0.08
N GLU A 337 -20.56 1.43 0.08
CA GLU A 337 -19.54 2.16 -0.66
C GLU A 337 -18.13 1.80 -0.18
N ALA A 338 -17.90 1.78 1.13
CA ALA A 338 -16.64 1.33 1.74
C ALA A 338 -16.25 -0.09 1.28
N ALA A 339 -17.23 -0.99 1.22
CA ALA A 339 -17.03 -2.36 0.74
C ALA A 339 -16.63 -2.48 -0.75
N ARG A 340 -16.85 -1.42 -1.53
CA ARG A 340 -16.39 -1.36 -2.93
C ARG A 340 -14.98 -0.84 -3.06
N ALA A 341 -14.39 -0.29 -1.98
CA ALA A 341 -13.00 0.11 -2.02
C ALA A 341 -12.15 -1.14 -2.29
N ARG A 342 -11.47 -1.21 -3.43
CA ARG A 342 -10.76 -2.43 -3.81
C ARG A 342 -9.37 -2.41 -3.26
N ARG A 343 -9.00 -3.51 -2.62
CA ARG A 343 -7.61 -3.84 -2.38
C ARG A 343 -7.11 -4.74 -3.50
N THR A 344 -6.41 -4.15 -4.46
CA THR A 344 -5.87 -4.87 -5.62
C THR A 344 -4.53 -5.56 -5.35
N GLU A 345 -3.98 -5.45 -4.14
CA GLU A 345 -2.69 -6.04 -3.75
C GLU A 345 -2.76 -6.60 -2.33
N LEU A 346 -2.14 -7.76 -2.12
CA LEU A 346 -1.95 -8.33 -0.79
C LEU A 346 -0.47 -8.22 -0.44
N PRO A 347 -0.08 -7.35 0.51
CA PRO A 347 1.29 -7.33 0.99
C PRO A 347 1.57 -8.66 1.68
N LEU A 348 2.65 -9.28 1.26
CA LEU A 348 3.20 -10.49 1.85
C LEU A 348 4.51 -10.15 2.55
N THR A 349 4.72 -10.68 3.75
CA THR A 349 5.96 -10.55 4.50
C THR A 349 6.76 -11.83 4.41
N GLY A 350 8.09 -11.72 4.52
CA GLY A 350 8.99 -12.87 4.49
C GLY A 350 10.02 -12.78 3.35
N THR A 351 10.58 -13.94 3.00
CA THR A 351 11.61 -14.09 1.98
C THR A 351 11.01 -14.73 0.74
N PHE A 352 11.05 -14.02 -0.38
CA PHE A 352 10.74 -14.61 -1.69
C PHE A 352 12.03 -15.17 -2.30
N ALA A 353 12.29 -16.46 -2.09
CA ALA A 353 13.44 -17.17 -2.65
C ALA A 353 13.21 -18.70 -2.70
N PRO A 354 13.89 -19.42 -3.62
CA PRO A 354 13.94 -20.88 -3.55
C PRO A 354 14.37 -21.38 -2.18
N GLY A 355 13.73 -22.45 -1.72
CA GLY A 355 14.01 -23.10 -0.42
C GLY A 355 13.59 -22.29 0.82
N SER A 356 12.88 -21.17 0.66
CA SER A 356 12.37 -20.41 1.80
C SER A 356 11.06 -21.02 2.33
N GLY A 357 11.01 -21.24 3.64
CA GLY A 357 9.90 -21.94 4.30
C GLY A 357 10.03 -23.47 4.28
N ASP A 358 8.94 -24.18 4.59
CA ASP A 358 8.86 -25.65 4.49
C ASP A 358 7.85 -26.07 3.41
N PRO A 359 8.32 -26.47 2.21
CA PRO A 359 7.42 -26.82 1.10
C PRO A 359 6.78 -28.21 1.24
N ARG A 360 7.15 -29.04 2.23
CA ARG A 360 6.58 -30.40 2.40
C ARG A 360 5.14 -30.36 2.88
N LEU A 361 4.25 -31.16 2.31
CA LEU A 361 2.84 -31.18 2.71
C LEU A 361 2.69 -31.57 4.19
N VAL A 362 1.65 -31.08 4.89
CA VAL A 362 1.46 -31.41 6.32
C VAL A 362 1.34 -32.92 6.55
N ALA A 363 0.81 -33.65 5.56
CA ALA A 363 0.75 -35.12 5.56
C ALA A 363 2.13 -35.82 5.54
N GLU A 364 3.18 -35.13 5.12
CA GLU A 364 4.55 -35.65 5.00
C GLU A 364 5.40 -35.36 6.25
N LEU A 365 4.85 -34.61 7.21
CA LEU A 365 5.58 -34.11 8.37
C LEU A 365 5.17 -34.84 9.66
N GLU A 366 6.13 -34.99 10.57
CA GLU A 366 5.87 -35.55 11.89
C GLU A 366 4.98 -34.61 12.73
N GLN A 367 4.09 -35.19 13.54
CA GLN A 367 3.17 -34.45 14.40
C GLN A 367 3.68 -34.44 15.85
N PRO A 368 3.67 -33.29 16.56
CA PRO A 368 3.19 -31.99 16.11
C PRO A 368 4.17 -31.32 15.15
N THR A 369 3.64 -30.66 14.13
CA THR A 369 4.43 -30.01 13.09
C THR A 369 4.85 -28.61 13.49
N ASP A 370 6.15 -28.32 13.41
CA ASP A 370 6.67 -26.95 13.36
C ASP A 370 7.16 -26.66 11.93
N LEU A 371 6.46 -25.76 11.24
CA LEU A 371 6.79 -25.36 9.87
C LEU A 371 7.86 -24.25 9.85
N GLY A 372 8.32 -23.78 11.02
CA GLY A 372 9.24 -22.66 11.12
C GLY A 372 8.69 -21.38 10.47
N PRO A 373 9.55 -20.41 10.12
CA PRO A 373 9.13 -19.20 9.43
C PRO A 373 8.60 -19.52 8.03
N ALA A 374 7.58 -18.77 7.60
CA ALA A 374 7.08 -18.85 6.23
C ALA A 374 8.09 -18.33 5.21
N GLY A 375 8.04 -18.87 3.99
CA GLY A 375 8.63 -18.19 2.83
C GLY A 375 7.97 -16.82 2.66
N LEU A 376 6.67 -16.79 2.39
CA LEU A 376 5.84 -15.58 2.45
C LEU A 376 4.59 -15.81 3.29
N ALA A 377 4.13 -14.77 4.00
CA ALA A 377 2.90 -14.80 4.78
C ALA A 377 2.05 -13.54 4.55
N GLY A 378 0.73 -13.67 4.62
CA GLY A 378 -0.20 -12.55 4.49
C GLY A 378 -1.54 -12.82 5.17
N THR A 379 -2.32 -11.76 5.38
CA THR A 379 -3.64 -11.86 6.02
C THR A 379 -4.69 -11.11 5.21
N LEU A 380 -5.84 -11.76 4.98
CA LEU A 380 -7.05 -11.12 4.47
C LEU A 380 -8.11 -11.10 5.56
N VAL A 381 -8.88 -10.01 5.61
CA VAL A 381 -9.94 -9.82 6.60
C VAL A 381 -11.23 -9.42 5.88
N LEU A 382 -12.34 -10.12 6.18
CA LEU A 382 -13.70 -9.70 5.91
C LEU A 382 -14.33 -9.26 7.25
N PRO A 383 -14.53 -7.96 7.45
CA PRO A 383 -15.12 -7.49 8.69
C PRO A 383 -16.55 -7.99 8.90
N ALA A 384 -16.96 -8.11 10.16
CA ALA A 384 -18.31 -8.50 10.57
C ALA A 384 -19.42 -7.64 9.94
N ALA A 385 -19.16 -6.34 9.73
CA ALA A 385 -20.11 -5.40 9.15
C ALA A 385 -20.17 -5.43 7.61
N HIS A 386 -19.24 -6.14 6.96
CA HIS A 386 -19.13 -6.14 5.49
C HIS A 386 -20.42 -6.64 4.83
N PRO A 387 -20.92 -5.99 3.75
CA PRO A 387 -22.20 -6.35 3.12
C PRO A 387 -22.22 -7.74 2.47
N THR A 388 -21.06 -8.29 2.10
CA THR A 388 -20.92 -9.66 1.56
C THR A 388 -20.65 -10.70 2.63
N ASN A 389 -20.63 -10.33 3.92
CA ASN A 389 -20.42 -11.28 5.00
C ASN A 389 -21.53 -12.34 5.01
N PRO A 390 -21.21 -13.65 4.90
CA PRO A 390 -22.21 -14.70 4.74
C PRO A 390 -23.11 -14.88 5.96
N PHE A 391 -22.69 -14.39 7.14
CA PHE A 391 -23.50 -14.43 8.36
C PHE A 391 -24.48 -13.26 8.46
N ARG A 392 -24.35 -12.26 7.58
CA ARG A 392 -25.26 -11.12 7.53
C ARG A 392 -26.48 -11.44 6.68
N HIS A 393 -27.64 -11.62 7.30
CA HIS A 393 -28.86 -11.98 6.59
C HIS A 393 -29.78 -10.77 6.40
N ARG A 394 -29.96 -10.32 5.16
CA ARG A 394 -30.75 -9.10 4.82
C ARG A 394 -32.18 -9.09 5.35
N ARG A 395 -32.76 -10.26 5.64
CA ARG A 395 -34.17 -10.44 6.04
C ARG A 395 -34.35 -10.97 7.46
N HIS A 396 -33.28 -11.19 8.23
CA HIS A 396 -33.41 -11.65 9.61
C HIS A 396 -32.92 -10.55 10.57
N PRO A 397 -33.80 -9.93 11.37
CA PRO A 397 -33.45 -8.80 12.23
C PRO A 397 -32.37 -9.13 13.28
N ASP A 398 -32.25 -10.40 13.67
CA ASP A 398 -31.22 -10.83 14.64
C ASP A 398 -29.82 -11.00 14.01
N HIS A 399 -29.68 -10.96 12.68
CA HIS A 399 -28.43 -11.20 11.95
C HIS A 399 -27.97 -9.95 11.18
N THR A 400 -27.98 -8.81 11.86
CA THR A 400 -27.62 -7.50 11.30
C THR A 400 -26.12 -7.31 11.11
N THR A 401 -25.30 -8.05 11.88
CA THR A 401 -23.84 -8.13 11.80
C THR A 401 -23.38 -9.58 11.72
N GLY A 402 -22.27 -9.84 11.01
CA GLY A 402 -21.64 -11.16 10.93
C GLY A 402 -20.54 -11.35 11.97
N TYR A 403 -19.58 -12.22 11.64
CA TYR A 403 -18.31 -12.40 12.36
C TYR A 403 -17.16 -11.97 11.47
N ASP A 404 -16.06 -11.53 12.07
CA ASP A 404 -14.82 -11.31 11.32
C ASP A 404 -14.33 -12.64 10.75
N ILE A 405 -14.19 -12.69 9.43
CA ILE A 405 -13.58 -13.83 8.74
C ILE A 405 -12.15 -13.43 8.40
N ARG A 406 -11.19 -14.21 8.88
CA ARG A 406 -9.76 -13.98 8.63
C ARG A 406 -9.18 -15.15 7.86
N ARG A 407 -8.35 -14.85 6.87
CA ARG A 407 -7.63 -15.83 6.07
C ARG A 407 -6.15 -15.59 6.28
N GLU A 408 -5.47 -16.52 6.90
CA GLU A 408 -4.03 -16.48 7.12
C GLU A 408 -3.36 -17.31 6.03
N ILE A 409 -2.65 -16.64 5.12
CA ILE A 409 -2.03 -17.23 3.94
C ILE A 409 -0.54 -17.42 4.19
N ARG A 410 -0.03 -18.56 3.76
CA ARG A 410 1.38 -18.90 3.77
C ARG A 410 1.80 -19.53 2.44
N LEU A 411 2.93 -19.12 1.91
CA LEU A 411 3.59 -19.70 0.74
C LEU A 411 4.99 -20.15 1.17
N ASP A 412 5.31 -21.40 0.93
CA ASP A 412 6.66 -21.93 1.09
C ASP A 412 7.17 -22.42 -0.26
N PHE A 413 8.45 -22.19 -0.55
CA PHE A 413 9.01 -22.37 -1.88
C PHE A 413 9.87 -23.61 -1.95
N ASP A 414 9.77 -24.32 -3.08
CA ASP A 414 10.64 -25.46 -3.35
C ASP A 414 12.10 -25.00 -3.45
N ASP A 415 13.01 -25.91 -3.11
CA ASP A 415 14.42 -25.70 -3.35
C ASP A 415 14.73 -25.75 -4.86
N ALA A 416 15.77 -25.02 -5.29
CA ALA A 416 16.19 -24.98 -6.68
C ALA A 416 17.71 -25.18 -6.80
N PRO A 417 18.21 -25.92 -7.80
CA PRO A 417 19.65 -26.11 -8.00
C PRO A 417 20.40 -24.78 -8.09
N GLY A 418 21.33 -24.54 -7.16
CA GLY A 418 22.11 -23.30 -7.09
C GLY A 418 21.36 -22.10 -6.50
N GLY A 419 20.16 -22.29 -5.92
CA GLY A 419 19.40 -21.24 -5.25
C GLY A 419 18.78 -20.18 -6.18
N ALA A 420 18.83 -20.40 -7.49
CA ALA A 420 18.28 -19.49 -8.49
C ALA A 420 16.88 -19.92 -8.94
N VAL A 421 16.02 -18.96 -9.26
CA VAL A 421 14.71 -19.22 -9.85
C VAL A 421 14.90 -19.87 -11.22
N GLU A 422 14.21 -20.98 -11.47
CA GLU A 422 14.40 -21.79 -12.68
C GLU A 422 13.93 -21.02 -13.93
N SER A 423 14.68 -21.09 -15.03
CA SER A 423 14.24 -20.54 -16.32
C SER A 423 13.21 -21.48 -16.96
N ALA A 424 12.02 -20.97 -17.22
CA ALA A 424 10.92 -21.71 -17.85
C ALA A 424 10.77 -21.45 -19.35
N GLY A 425 11.65 -20.62 -19.93
CA GLY A 425 11.62 -20.21 -21.32
C GLY A 425 12.28 -18.84 -21.53
N TYR A 426 12.18 -18.30 -22.75
CA TYR A 426 12.75 -16.98 -23.06
C TYR A 426 12.03 -15.89 -22.25
N GLY A 427 12.76 -15.26 -21.32
CA GLY A 427 12.25 -14.16 -20.49
C GLY A 427 11.22 -14.56 -19.43
N VAL A 428 11.07 -15.86 -19.14
CA VAL A 428 10.13 -16.36 -18.11
C VAL A 428 10.90 -17.17 -17.08
N SER A 429 10.82 -16.76 -15.81
CA SER A 429 11.32 -17.54 -14.67
C SER A 429 10.16 -18.19 -13.93
N ARG A 430 10.38 -19.33 -13.30
CA ARG A 430 9.35 -20.10 -12.58
C ARG A 430 9.82 -20.42 -11.17
N ILE A 431 8.92 -20.23 -10.22
CA ILE A 431 9.09 -20.72 -8.85
C ILE A 431 7.83 -21.46 -8.43
N ALA A 432 7.99 -22.60 -7.77
CA ALA A 432 6.91 -23.44 -7.28
C ALA A 432 7.01 -23.62 -5.77
N GLY A 433 5.95 -24.15 -5.17
CA GLY A 433 5.91 -24.34 -3.73
C GLY A 433 4.59 -24.87 -3.22
N THR A 434 4.40 -24.74 -1.91
CA THR A 434 3.19 -25.14 -1.19
C THR A 434 2.47 -23.93 -0.60
N TYR A 435 1.21 -23.79 -0.98
CA TYR A 435 0.26 -22.82 -0.45
C TYR A 435 -0.44 -23.45 0.75
N ARG A 436 -0.53 -22.70 1.84
CA ARG A 436 -1.30 -23.06 3.02
C ARG A 436 -2.17 -21.90 3.43
N GLU A 437 -3.33 -22.24 3.95
CA GLU A 437 -4.28 -21.27 4.43
C GLU A 437 -5.03 -21.78 5.65
N GLU A 438 -5.18 -20.90 6.64
CA GLU A 438 -6.08 -21.09 7.79
C GLU A 438 -7.18 -20.03 7.77
N ILE A 439 -8.44 -20.48 7.72
CA ILE A 439 -9.62 -19.62 7.65
C ILE A 439 -10.34 -19.63 8.99
N LEU A 440 -10.41 -18.47 9.63
CA LEU A 440 -11.09 -18.24 10.90
C LEU A 440 -12.43 -17.54 10.70
N GLY A 441 -13.39 -17.75 11.62
CA GLY A 441 -14.67 -17.04 11.63
C GLY A 441 -15.79 -17.65 10.79
N LEU A 442 -15.53 -18.72 10.02
CA LEU A 442 -16.56 -19.47 9.27
C LEU A 442 -17.32 -20.50 10.11
N HIS A 443 -16.84 -20.79 11.31
CA HIS A 443 -17.51 -21.65 12.28
C HIS A 443 -17.23 -21.15 13.69
N LYS A 444 -17.93 -21.72 14.68
CA LYS A 444 -17.68 -21.42 16.09
C LYS A 444 -16.20 -21.69 16.44
N PRO A 445 -15.56 -20.83 17.24
CA PRO A 445 -14.17 -21.04 17.63
C PRO A 445 -13.91 -22.46 18.17
N LEU A 446 -12.93 -23.15 17.59
CA LEU A 446 -12.53 -24.53 17.95
C LEU A 446 -11.15 -24.54 18.62
N GLY A 447 -10.79 -25.67 19.21
CA GLY A 447 -9.46 -25.92 19.79
C GLY A 447 -9.44 -25.88 21.32
N PRO A 448 -8.26 -26.11 21.93
CA PRO A 448 -8.12 -26.16 23.39
C PRO A 448 -8.26 -24.79 24.07
N ALA A 449 -8.08 -23.70 23.33
CA ALA A 449 -8.20 -22.33 23.82
C ALA A 449 -9.03 -21.45 22.86
N PRO A 450 -10.32 -21.76 22.65
CA PRO A 450 -11.12 -21.17 21.57
C PRO A 450 -11.34 -19.65 21.69
N ALA A 451 -11.20 -19.08 22.90
CA ALA A 451 -11.33 -17.63 23.11
C ALA A 451 -10.06 -16.84 22.75
N THR A 452 -8.88 -17.48 22.78
CA THR A 452 -7.58 -16.79 22.68
C THR A 452 -6.68 -17.31 21.56
N ALA A 453 -6.85 -18.57 21.17
CA ALA A 453 -6.13 -19.24 20.08
C ALA A 453 -7.07 -20.23 19.37
N PRO A 454 -8.09 -19.73 18.65
CA PRO A 454 -9.01 -20.58 17.89
C PRO A 454 -8.29 -21.28 16.74
N ILE A 455 -8.68 -22.53 16.47
CA ILE A 455 -8.26 -23.28 15.28
C ILE A 455 -9.26 -23.00 14.16
N GLY A 456 -8.77 -22.62 12.98
CA GLY A 456 -9.54 -22.39 11.77
C GLY A 456 -9.63 -23.61 10.85
N LEU A 457 -10.29 -23.42 9.71
CA LEU A 457 -10.31 -24.39 8.61
C LEU A 457 -8.98 -24.33 7.86
N LYS A 458 -8.27 -25.44 7.81
CA LYS A 458 -6.95 -25.53 7.17
C LYS A 458 -7.06 -26.14 5.78
N THR A 459 -6.42 -25.51 4.80
CA THR A 459 -6.30 -26.02 3.43
C THR A 459 -4.86 -25.90 2.96
N GLU A 460 -4.40 -26.89 2.19
CA GLU A 460 -3.06 -26.88 1.57
C GLU A 460 -3.12 -27.35 0.11
N GLY A 461 -2.15 -26.91 -0.68
CA GLY A 461 -2.02 -27.31 -2.08
C GLY A 461 -0.72 -26.82 -2.70
N ARG A 462 -0.42 -27.28 -3.91
CA ARG A 462 0.77 -26.87 -4.67
C ARG A 462 0.45 -25.63 -5.52
N PHE A 463 1.43 -24.74 -5.68
CA PHE A 463 1.33 -23.59 -6.57
C PHE A 463 2.55 -23.50 -7.50
N GLU A 464 2.35 -22.79 -8.61
CA GLU A 464 3.42 -22.37 -9.53
C GLU A 464 3.22 -20.87 -9.84
N LEU A 465 4.29 -20.10 -9.77
CA LEU A 465 4.33 -18.70 -10.17
C LEU A 465 5.28 -18.55 -11.36
N ASN A 466 4.76 -17.99 -12.44
CA ASN A 466 5.53 -17.63 -13.62
C ASN A 466 5.85 -16.13 -13.58
N ARG A 467 7.12 -15.80 -13.39
CA ARG A 467 7.64 -14.44 -13.50
C ARG A 467 7.74 -14.07 -14.97
N ILE A 468 6.80 -13.24 -15.42
CA ILE A 468 6.70 -12.73 -16.79
C ILE A 468 7.48 -11.43 -17.02
N SER A 469 8.15 -10.90 -15.99
CA SER A 469 8.91 -9.67 -16.07
C SER A 469 10.02 -9.63 -15.01
N GLU A 470 11.22 -9.20 -15.41
CA GLU A 470 12.32 -8.88 -14.49
C GLU A 470 12.13 -7.55 -13.75
N ILE A 471 11.03 -6.83 -14.03
CA ILE A 471 10.66 -5.64 -13.27
C ILE A 471 10.28 -6.07 -11.85
N ASP A 472 11.10 -5.66 -10.87
CA ASP A 472 10.90 -5.98 -9.45
C ASP A 472 9.67 -5.28 -8.86
N VAL A 473 9.17 -4.21 -9.50
CA VAL A 473 7.99 -3.47 -9.04
C VAL A 473 7.03 -3.14 -10.18
N LEU A 474 5.87 -3.80 -10.19
CA LEU A 474 4.75 -3.46 -11.06
C LEU A 474 3.73 -2.64 -10.25
N ASN A 475 3.41 -1.44 -10.72
CA ASN A 475 2.46 -0.52 -10.06
C ASN A 475 2.86 -0.22 -8.62
N ALA A 476 4.03 0.41 -8.43
CA ALA A 476 4.70 0.67 -7.15
C ALA A 476 3.95 1.55 -6.12
N ARG A 477 2.62 1.53 -6.04
CA ARG A 477 1.70 2.41 -5.29
C ARG A 477 2.25 3.71 -4.70
#